data_AF-A0A8J5V7U2-F1
#
_entry.id   AF-A0A8J5V7U2-F1
#
_cell.length_a   1.000
_cell.length_b   1.000
_cell.length_c   1.000
_cell.angle_alpha   90.00
_cell.angle_beta   90.00
_cell.angle_gamma   90.00
#
_symmetry.space_group_name_H-M   'P 1'
#
loop_
_entity.id
_entity.type
_entity.pdbx_description
1 polymer ?
#
loop_
_entity_poly.entity_id
_entity_poly.type
_entity_poly.pdbx_seq_one_letter_code
_entity_poly.pdbx_strand_id
1 'polypeptide(L)'
;MGVINFPRRHKRSLEDISLRLTAYGRVMDLNLKLLSNTLYSEDTPVYKIFKNGYQQPGTMAQDIEQSAAYQRTIYEDPDHFASLIVDTFPDGTSIIRVKFSANIGSVNLTIFPASVQYLQQSPSMYINGYAQPNQYIYYRTNNLMTVYNDVVLPWNLPRPAQVQNNRVVVPDTLYIEVLVIVDYPLLEAKGMDNIINYLLAFWNQVDLMFRRLDRPLYKINIAGIVLPLDNEVLEYFYKDPIEGWVYRTLKYRDYLSFSAKWLYKEQQNWPFDSYDIAVTLTSREDPIKWTPQGYKSSAGISYLGQVCQVNHYSRSIEKIAVINDNGFFSGVPVAVHEIGHLIGAQHDNRYPCSDADGYLMSSVLRSTSNRFKWSPCSLNDFKSFLSSDPRCLYNRPKNMKL
;
A
#
# COMPACT_ATOMS: atom_id res chain seq x y z
N MET A 1 -7.92 18.00 15.59
CA MET A 1 -7.81 18.59 14.25
C MET A 1 -7.14 19.95 14.39
N GLY A 2 -6.31 20.36 13.43
CA GLY A 2 -5.60 21.63 13.47
C GLY A 2 -4.96 21.93 12.11
N VAL A 3 -4.37 23.13 11.97
CA VAL A 3 -3.83 23.65 10.71
C VAL A 3 -2.31 23.67 10.78
N ILE A 4 -1.65 23.15 9.75
CA ILE A 4 -0.19 23.19 9.61
C ILE A 4 0.17 24.28 8.60
N ASN A 5 0.92 25.28 9.04
CA ASN A 5 1.52 26.28 8.16
C ASN A 5 2.88 25.76 7.68
N PHE A 6 2.96 25.29 6.45
CA PHE A 6 4.25 24.95 5.85
C PHE A 6 5.07 26.22 5.62
N PRO A 7 6.39 26.20 5.89
CA PRO A 7 7.23 27.34 5.57
C PRO A 7 7.17 27.63 4.07
N ARG A 8 6.89 28.89 3.69
CA ARG A 8 7.04 29.34 2.30
C ARG A 8 8.50 29.13 1.91
N ARG A 9 8.76 28.24 0.94
CA ARG A 9 10.11 27.96 0.45
C ARG A 9 10.67 29.25 -0.18
N HIS A 10 11.67 29.86 0.46
CA HIS A 10 12.37 31.05 -0.04
C HIS A 10 13.73 30.74 -0.70
N LYS A 11 14.20 29.48 -0.73
CA LYS A 11 15.49 29.10 -1.35
C LYS A 11 15.40 27.86 -2.23
N ARG A 12 16.21 27.90 -3.30
CA ARG A 12 16.39 26.91 -4.38
C ARG A 12 17.12 25.61 -3.98
N SER A 13 17.47 25.37 -2.71
CA SER A 13 18.17 24.13 -2.34
C SER A 13 17.18 22.98 -2.17
N LEU A 14 17.45 21.86 -2.86
CA LEU A 14 16.70 20.60 -2.81
C LEU A 14 16.92 19.80 -1.51
N GLU A 15 17.62 20.37 -0.53
CA GLU A 15 18.08 19.66 0.67
C GLU A 15 17.07 19.77 1.83
N ASP A 16 17.00 18.67 2.58
CA ASP A 16 16.25 18.34 3.80
C ASP A 16 15.21 19.35 4.30
N ILE A 17 13.96 18.90 4.43
CA ILE A 17 12.85 19.65 5.01
C ILE A 17 12.77 19.35 6.52
N SER A 18 13.12 20.32 7.35
CA SER A 18 12.76 20.27 8.77
C SER A 18 11.34 20.78 8.97
N LEU A 19 10.46 19.91 9.47
CA LEU A 19 9.05 20.24 9.69
C LEU A 19 8.69 20.03 11.16
N ARG A 20 8.42 21.14 11.85
CA ARG A 20 7.85 21.13 13.20
C ARG A 20 6.32 21.13 13.12
N LEU A 21 5.71 20.08 13.65
CA LEU A 21 4.27 19.89 13.69
C LEU A 21 3.78 19.86 15.13
N THR A 22 2.64 20.48 15.39
CA THR A 22 1.92 20.29 16.67
C THR A 22 0.58 19.62 16.38
N ALA A 23 0.40 18.41 16.88
CA ALA A 23 -0.85 17.68 16.77
C ALA A 23 -1.17 16.98 18.09
N TYR A 24 -2.43 17.07 18.54
CA TYR A 24 -2.92 16.41 19.76
C TYR A 24 -2.08 16.70 21.02
N GLY A 25 -1.63 17.95 21.17
CA GLY A 25 -0.82 18.39 22.30
C GLY A 25 0.63 17.88 22.29
N ARG A 26 1.08 17.26 21.19
CA ARG A 26 2.46 16.82 21.00
C ARG A 26 3.12 17.63 19.90
N VAL A 27 4.35 18.05 20.16
CA VAL A 27 5.25 18.62 19.16
C VAL A 27 6.07 17.48 18.55
N MET A 28 6.18 17.47 17.23
CA MET A 28 6.97 16.50 16.46
C MET A 28 7.86 17.28 15.52
N ASP A 29 9.14 16.94 15.54
CA ASP A 29 10.15 17.52 14.66
C ASP A 29 10.54 16.43 13.65
N LEU A 30 10.07 16.58 12.41
CA LEU A 30 10.38 15.66 11.31
C LEU A 30 11.58 16.16 10.52
N ASN A 31 12.50 15.26 10.21
CA ASN A 31 13.65 15.51 9.35
C ASN A 31 13.44 14.78 8.02
N LEU A 32 12.75 15.47 7.11
CA LEU A 32 12.29 14.90 5.86
C LEU A 32 13.37 15.03 4.80
N LYS A 33 13.93 13.90 4.38
CA LYS A 33 14.95 13.81 3.33
C LYS A 33 14.33 13.46 2.01
N LEU A 34 14.95 13.91 0.92
CA LEU A 34 14.53 13.51 -0.41
C LEU A 34 14.72 11.99 -0.59
N LEU A 35 13.67 11.30 -1.02
CA LEU A 35 13.75 9.88 -1.36
C LEU A 35 14.64 9.70 -2.60
N SER A 36 15.65 8.82 -2.52
CA SER A 36 16.38 8.38 -3.71
C SER A 36 15.45 7.56 -4.60
N ASN A 37 15.33 7.88 -5.90
CA ASN A 37 14.33 7.40 -6.86
C ASN A 37 14.24 5.86 -7.05
N THR A 38 13.84 5.09 -6.04
CA THR A 38 13.67 3.63 -6.15
C THR A 38 12.21 3.19 -6.14
N LEU A 39 11.32 4.01 -5.57
CA LEU A 39 9.92 3.66 -5.41
C LEU A 39 9.10 3.88 -6.68
N TYR A 40 9.38 4.96 -7.40
CA TYR A 40 8.55 5.48 -8.49
C TYR A 40 9.37 6.35 -9.42
N SER A 41 8.97 6.42 -10.69
CA SER A 41 9.56 7.31 -11.69
C SER A 41 8.48 7.93 -12.57
N GLU A 42 8.84 8.93 -13.37
CA GLU A 42 7.97 9.48 -14.41
C GLU A 42 7.57 8.42 -15.46
N ASP A 43 8.40 7.39 -15.65
CA ASP A 43 8.13 6.25 -16.54
C ASP A 43 7.25 5.16 -15.89
N THR A 44 6.83 5.31 -14.63
CA THR A 44 5.93 4.33 -13.99
C THR A 44 4.54 4.41 -14.65
N PRO A 45 4.07 3.34 -15.31
CA PRO A 45 2.82 3.39 -16.06
C PRO A 45 1.60 3.49 -15.13
N VAL A 46 0.60 4.24 -15.59
CA VAL A 46 -0.68 4.42 -14.90
C VAL A 46 -1.81 4.08 -15.84
N TYR A 47 -2.41 2.92 -15.62
CA TYR A 47 -3.48 2.37 -16.44
C TYR A 47 -4.84 2.81 -15.90
N LYS A 48 -5.63 3.49 -16.71
CA LYS A 48 -7.08 3.60 -16.46
C LYS A 48 -7.79 2.44 -17.14
N ILE A 49 -8.64 1.75 -16.37
CA ILE A 49 -9.37 0.59 -16.87
C ILE A 49 -10.87 0.80 -16.79
N PHE A 50 -11.58 0.30 -17.81
CA PHE A 50 -13.03 0.37 -17.89
C PHE A 50 -13.56 -0.83 -18.69
N LYS A 51 -14.84 -1.16 -18.50
CA LYS A 51 -15.47 -2.23 -19.28
C LYS A 51 -15.50 -1.84 -20.75
N ASN A 52 -14.97 -2.70 -21.61
CA ASN A 52 -15.26 -2.62 -23.04
C ASN A 52 -16.73 -3.01 -23.24
N GLY A 53 -17.51 -2.21 -23.97
CA GLY A 53 -18.94 -2.42 -24.14
C GLY A 53 -19.29 -3.78 -24.77
N TYR A 54 -20.58 -4.06 -24.93
CA TYR A 54 -21.13 -5.36 -25.36
C TYR A 54 -20.52 -5.99 -26.65
N GLN A 55 -19.77 -5.24 -27.45
CA GLN A 55 -19.21 -5.71 -28.73
C GLN A 55 -17.88 -6.47 -28.60
N GLN A 56 -17.12 -6.33 -27.51
CA GLN A 56 -15.93 -7.14 -27.23
C GLN A 56 -15.76 -7.36 -25.71
N PRO A 57 -15.98 -8.56 -25.18
CA PRO A 57 -15.81 -8.81 -23.75
C PRO A 57 -14.33 -8.68 -23.33
N GLY A 58 -14.01 -7.70 -22.47
CA GLY A 58 -12.65 -7.51 -21.94
C GLY A 58 -12.44 -6.20 -21.17
N THR A 59 -11.31 -6.11 -20.46
CA THR A 59 -10.84 -4.89 -19.82
C THR A 59 -10.04 -4.07 -20.83
N MET A 60 -10.46 -2.83 -21.12
CA MET A 60 -9.59 -1.90 -21.83
C MET A 60 -8.68 -1.22 -20.82
N ALA A 61 -7.37 -1.26 -21.07
CA ALA A 61 -6.38 -0.53 -20.29
C ALA A 61 -5.73 0.53 -21.18
N GLN A 62 -5.82 1.79 -20.76
CA GLN A 62 -5.12 2.89 -21.40
C GLN A 62 -4.03 3.37 -20.45
N ASP A 63 -2.77 3.26 -20.88
CA ASP A 63 -1.67 3.94 -20.22
C ASP A 63 -1.78 5.44 -20.47
N ILE A 64 -1.54 6.23 -19.43
CA ILE A 64 -1.72 7.67 -19.48
C ILE A 64 -0.38 8.30 -19.24
N GLU A 65 0.05 9.04 -20.25
CA GLU A 65 1.17 9.94 -20.13
C GLU A 65 0.92 10.87 -18.94
N GLN A 66 1.76 10.72 -17.92
CA GLN A 66 1.65 11.55 -16.74
C GLN A 66 1.95 12.99 -17.16
N SER A 67 1.01 13.89 -16.91
CA SER A 67 1.15 15.29 -17.34
C SER A 67 2.44 15.89 -16.78
N ALA A 68 3.29 16.42 -17.66
CA ALA A 68 4.46 17.22 -17.31
C ALA A 68 4.10 18.57 -16.64
N ALA A 69 2.83 18.78 -16.29
CA ALA A 69 2.32 20.02 -15.68
C ALA A 69 2.82 20.27 -14.26
N TYR A 70 3.50 19.32 -13.62
CA TYR A 70 4.11 19.51 -12.30
C TYR A 70 5.24 18.51 -12.04
N GLN A 71 6.22 18.93 -11.23
CA GLN A 71 7.27 18.06 -10.71
C GLN A 71 6.82 17.43 -9.39
N ARG A 72 6.80 16.09 -9.33
CA ARG A 72 6.49 15.35 -8.10
C ARG A 72 7.75 14.97 -7.35
N THR A 73 7.76 15.23 -6.04
CA THR A 73 8.87 14.90 -5.15
C THR A 73 8.37 14.14 -3.92
N ILE A 74 9.11 13.10 -3.52
CA ILE A 74 8.83 12.31 -2.32
C ILE A 74 9.89 12.64 -1.27
N TYR A 75 9.46 13.03 -0.09
CA TYR A 75 10.32 13.18 1.08
C TYR A 75 9.94 12.17 2.16
N GLU A 76 10.91 11.78 2.96
CA GLU A 76 10.73 10.76 4.00
C GLU A 76 11.49 11.05 5.28
N ASP A 77 10.94 10.58 6.39
CA ASP A 77 11.65 10.50 7.68
C ASP A 77 11.59 9.04 8.16
N PRO A 78 12.67 8.26 7.98
CA PRO A 78 12.68 6.86 8.37
C PRO A 78 12.53 6.58 9.86
N ASP A 79 12.87 7.55 10.72
CA ASP A 79 12.76 7.39 12.17
C ASP A 79 11.30 7.51 12.62
N HIS A 80 10.53 8.36 11.93
CA HIS A 80 9.11 8.56 12.21
C HIS A 80 8.15 7.76 11.32
N PHE A 81 8.70 6.99 10.36
CA PHE A 81 7.96 6.39 9.25
C PHE A 81 7.10 7.43 8.53
N ALA A 82 7.65 8.62 8.33
CA ALA A 82 6.94 9.69 7.67
C ALA A 82 7.17 9.63 6.17
N SER A 83 6.09 9.83 5.41
CA SER A 83 6.17 10.06 3.97
C SER A 83 5.46 11.35 3.63
N LEU A 84 6.06 12.13 2.75
CA LEU A 84 5.55 13.41 2.27
C LEU A 84 5.63 13.47 0.75
N ILE A 85 4.49 13.68 0.08
CA ILE A 85 4.44 13.97 -1.36
C ILE A 85 4.24 15.45 -1.59
N VAL A 86 5.05 16.03 -2.48
CA VAL A 86 5.01 17.45 -2.88
C VAL A 86 4.94 17.53 -4.41
N ASP A 87 3.82 18.01 -4.94
CA ASP A 87 3.70 18.39 -6.35
C ASP A 87 4.02 19.88 -6.53
N THR A 88 4.91 20.23 -7.46
CA THR A 88 5.37 21.61 -7.73
C THR A 88 5.01 22.03 -9.16
N PHE A 89 4.21 23.09 -9.33
CA PHE A 89 3.74 23.56 -10.63
C PHE A 89 4.69 24.60 -11.29
N PRO A 90 4.84 24.61 -12.64
CA PRO A 90 5.81 25.46 -13.36
C PRO A 90 5.49 26.96 -13.49
N ASP A 91 4.30 27.44 -13.11
CA ASP A 91 3.68 28.68 -13.61
C ASP A 91 4.22 30.02 -13.06
N GLY A 92 5.31 30.02 -12.29
CA GLY A 92 6.18 31.18 -12.04
C GLY A 92 5.55 32.42 -11.35
N THR A 93 4.25 32.43 -11.10
CA THR A 93 3.55 33.41 -10.28
C THR A 93 3.42 32.89 -8.85
N SER A 94 3.30 33.80 -7.88
CA SER A 94 3.62 33.61 -6.45
C SER A 94 2.85 32.54 -5.66
N ILE A 95 2.17 31.60 -6.33
CA ILE A 95 1.40 30.51 -5.73
C ILE A 95 1.87 29.18 -6.32
N ILE A 96 2.96 28.65 -5.78
CA ILE A 96 3.25 27.22 -5.88
C ILE A 96 2.10 26.49 -5.21
N ARG A 97 1.21 25.85 -5.98
CA ARG A 97 0.11 25.03 -5.43
C ARG A 97 0.66 23.67 -4.99
N VAL A 98 1.29 23.60 -3.83
CA VAL A 98 1.77 22.33 -3.29
C VAL A 98 0.58 21.45 -2.90
N LYS A 99 0.31 20.39 -3.65
CA LYS A 99 -0.53 19.29 -3.15
C LYS A 99 0.32 18.47 -2.19
N PHE A 100 -0.07 18.48 -0.92
CA PHE A 100 0.64 17.79 0.16
C PHE A 100 -0.22 16.65 0.71
N SER A 101 0.40 15.48 0.88
CA SER A 101 -0.16 14.35 1.60
C SER A 101 0.94 13.77 2.47
N ALA A 102 0.65 13.52 3.74
CA ALA A 102 1.58 12.84 4.63
C ALA A 102 0.92 11.84 5.55
N ASN A 103 1.67 10.82 5.92
CA ASN A 103 1.38 9.98 7.08
C ASN A 103 2.63 9.92 7.96
N ILE A 104 2.43 9.90 9.27
CA ILE A 104 3.47 9.71 10.28
C ILE A 104 3.11 8.44 11.05
N GLY A 105 3.69 7.31 10.64
CA GLY A 105 3.38 6.01 11.22
C GLY A 105 3.61 5.94 12.73
N SER A 106 4.67 6.59 13.23
CA SER A 106 5.02 6.57 14.66
C SER A 106 3.89 7.04 15.59
N VAL A 107 3.03 7.95 15.13
CA VAL A 107 1.92 8.54 15.90
C VAL A 107 0.53 8.33 15.27
N ASN A 108 0.44 7.55 14.18
CA ASN A 108 -0.76 7.40 13.36
C ASN A 108 -1.38 8.76 13.00
N LEU A 109 -0.57 9.65 12.45
CA LEU A 109 -1.04 10.95 12.01
C LEU A 109 -1.13 10.94 10.49
N THR A 110 -2.32 11.19 9.96
CA THR A 110 -2.52 11.39 8.53
C THR A 110 -2.85 12.85 8.27
N ILE A 111 -2.22 13.45 7.26
CA ILE A 111 -2.36 14.85 6.92
C ILE A 111 -2.68 14.95 5.43
N PHE A 112 -3.74 15.67 5.09
CA PHE A 112 -4.20 15.86 3.71
C PHE A 112 -4.51 17.34 3.44
N PRO A 113 -4.57 17.76 2.16
CA PRO A 113 -5.09 19.08 1.84
C PRO A 113 -6.57 19.13 2.25
N ALA A 114 -7.02 20.23 2.84
CA ALA A 114 -8.44 20.39 3.12
C ALA A 114 -9.24 20.36 1.80
N SER A 115 -10.25 19.50 1.69
CA SER A 115 -11.13 19.53 0.52
C SER A 115 -12.05 20.75 0.59
N VAL A 116 -12.42 21.31 -0.58
CA VAL A 116 -13.31 22.47 -0.67
C VAL A 116 -14.68 22.18 -0.02
N GLN A 117 -15.21 20.97 -0.21
CA GLN A 117 -16.46 20.52 0.42
C GLN A 117 -16.35 20.44 1.96
N TYR A 118 -15.21 20.00 2.48
CA TYR A 118 -14.99 19.93 3.92
C TYR A 118 -14.84 21.33 4.56
N LEU A 119 -14.13 22.24 3.89
CA LEU A 119 -14.00 23.63 4.32
C LEU A 119 -15.37 24.33 4.38
N GLN A 120 -16.29 24.00 3.45
CA GLN A 120 -17.66 24.55 3.43
C GLN A 120 -18.56 24.02 4.57
N GLN A 121 -18.33 22.80 5.07
CA GLN A 121 -19.14 22.18 6.13
C GLN A 121 -18.66 22.52 7.55
N SER A 122 -17.52 23.21 7.70
CA SER A 122 -16.96 23.62 8.99
C SER A 122 -16.73 25.14 9.06
N PRO A 123 -17.79 25.95 9.29
CA PRO A 123 -17.74 27.41 9.18
C PRO A 123 -16.79 28.10 10.17
N SER A 124 -16.46 27.46 11.29
CA SER A 124 -15.49 27.97 12.28
C SER A 124 -14.04 27.96 11.79
N MET A 125 -13.74 27.34 10.64
CA MET A 125 -12.43 27.35 9.99
C MET A 125 -12.34 28.34 8.82
N TYR A 126 -13.43 29.04 8.48
CA TYR A 126 -13.43 30.21 7.59
C TYR A 126 -12.93 31.44 8.35
N ILE A 127 -11.65 31.77 8.20
CA ILE A 127 -11.13 33.07 8.64
C ILE A 127 -10.96 33.95 7.40
N ASN A 128 -11.76 35.02 7.32
CA ASN A 128 -11.68 36.13 6.35
C ASN A 128 -12.05 35.84 4.87
N GLY A 129 -13.06 35.01 4.59
CA GLY A 129 -13.77 35.03 3.30
C GLY A 129 -12.97 34.65 2.04
N TYR A 130 -11.71 34.23 2.19
CA TYR A 130 -10.87 33.67 1.12
C TYR A 130 -10.30 32.32 1.61
N ALA A 131 -10.46 31.26 0.82
CA ALA A 131 -9.81 29.99 1.07
C ALA A 131 -8.29 30.20 1.01
N GLN A 132 -7.61 30.12 2.16
CA GLN A 132 -6.14 30.17 2.19
C GLN A 132 -5.60 28.88 1.53
N PRO A 133 -4.77 28.96 0.48
CA PRO A 133 -4.27 27.78 -0.25
C PRO A 133 -3.34 26.85 0.58
N ASN A 134 -3.15 27.13 1.87
CA ASN A 134 -2.20 26.45 2.76
C ASN A 134 -2.88 25.78 3.97
N GLN A 135 -4.19 25.54 3.94
CA GLN A 135 -4.88 24.87 5.05
C GLN A 135 -4.85 23.34 4.86
N TYR A 136 -3.99 22.68 5.64
CA TYR A 136 -3.93 21.23 5.74
C TYR A 136 -4.64 20.75 6.99
N ILE A 137 -5.40 19.67 6.85
CA ILE A 137 -6.11 19.06 7.96
C ILE A 137 -5.37 17.78 8.34
N TYR A 138 -5.06 17.65 9.63
CA TYR A 138 -4.59 16.40 10.19
C TYR A 138 -5.70 15.66 10.93
N TYR A 139 -5.74 14.36 10.70
CA TYR A 139 -6.57 13.40 11.43
C TYR A 139 -5.61 12.43 12.12
N ARG A 140 -5.88 12.13 13.39
CA ARG A 140 -5.38 10.91 14.00
C ARG A 140 -6.13 9.81 13.32
N THR A 141 -5.42 8.94 12.62
CA THR A 141 -5.93 7.61 12.41
C THR A 141 -6.03 7.01 13.79
N ASN A 142 -7.22 7.08 14.39
CA ASN A 142 -7.58 6.09 15.40
C ASN A 142 -7.21 4.78 14.74
N ASN A 143 -6.33 3.99 15.39
CA ASN A 143 -6.04 2.64 14.92
C ASN A 143 -7.36 2.09 14.42
N LEU A 144 -7.41 1.64 13.15
CA LEU A 144 -8.45 0.70 12.81
C LEU A 144 -8.50 -0.29 13.98
N MET A 145 -9.70 -0.48 14.53
CA MET A 145 -10.02 -1.46 15.56
C MET A 145 -9.96 -1.04 17.04
N THR A 146 -10.41 0.16 17.41
CA THR A 146 -10.91 0.34 18.80
C THR A 146 -12.26 -0.34 19.07
N VAL A 147 -12.82 -1.11 18.12
CA VAL A 147 -14.16 -1.73 18.29
C VAL A 147 -14.11 -3.26 18.43
N TYR A 148 -13.02 -3.95 18.10
CA TYR A 148 -12.92 -5.39 18.31
C TYR A 148 -11.49 -5.75 18.70
N ASN A 149 -11.33 -6.33 19.89
CA ASN A 149 -10.02 -6.58 20.49
C ASN A 149 -9.11 -7.53 19.70
N ASP A 150 -9.55 -8.15 18.61
CA ASP A 150 -8.70 -9.01 17.78
C ASP A 150 -9.17 -9.01 16.30
N VAL A 151 -8.60 -8.16 15.43
CA VAL A 151 -8.67 -8.43 13.98
C VAL A 151 -7.63 -9.48 13.66
N VAL A 152 -8.10 -10.53 13.00
CA VAL A 152 -7.26 -11.64 12.57
C VAL A 152 -6.60 -11.23 11.27
N LEU A 153 -5.27 -11.12 11.30
CA LEU A 153 -4.48 -11.04 10.08
C LEU A 153 -4.50 -12.42 9.38
N PRO A 154 -4.41 -12.45 8.05
CA PRO A 154 -5.02 -13.50 7.23
C PRO A 154 -4.56 -14.92 7.47
N TRP A 155 -5.45 -15.84 7.09
CA TRP A 155 -5.09 -17.25 6.93
C TRP A 155 -4.22 -17.42 5.69
N ASN A 156 -2.98 -17.82 5.91
CA ASN A 156 -2.10 -18.24 4.83
C ASN A 156 -2.56 -19.55 4.20
N LEU A 157 -2.50 -19.58 2.87
CA LEU A 157 -2.59 -20.83 2.13
C LEU A 157 -1.25 -21.58 2.27
N PRO A 158 -1.27 -22.91 2.45
CA PRO A 158 -0.05 -23.68 2.66
C PRO A 158 0.92 -23.48 1.50
N ARG A 159 2.19 -23.26 1.84
CA ARG A 159 3.28 -23.17 0.87
C ARG A 159 3.43 -24.53 0.16
N PRO A 160 3.56 -24.58 -1.17
CA PRO A 160 4.02 -25.79 -1.85
C PRO A 160 5.37 -26.23 -1.29
N ALA A 161 5.63 -27.54 -1.24
CA ALA A 161 6.94 -28.04 -0.82
C ALA A 161 8.03 -27.46 -1.75
N GLN A 162 8.92 -26.63 -1.21
CA GLN A 162 10.05 -26.09 -1.96
C GLN A 162 11.33 -26.79 -1.57
N VAL A 163 12.14 -27.13 -2.58
CA VAL A 163 13.45 -27.76 -2.40
C VAL A 163 14.41 -26.68 -1.90
N GLN A 164 14.94 -26.84 -0.69
CA GLN A 164 16.01 -25.97 -0.19
C GLN A 164 17.28 -26.22 -0.98
N ASN A 165 17.84 -25.16 -1.56
CA ASN A 165 19.09 -25.24 -2.30
C ASN A 165 20.18 -24.41 -1.60
N ASN A 166 21.15 -25.10 -1.00
CA ASN A 166 22.25 -24.46 -0.26
C ASN A 166 23.27 -23.75 -1.18
N ARG A 167 23.07 -23.74 -2.51
CA ARG A 167 23.95 -23.08 -3.49
C ARG A 167 23.39 -21.76 -4.04
N VAL A 168 22.25 -21.28 -3.54
CA VAL A 168 21.64 -20.02 -4.01
C VAL A 168 22.50 -18.84 -3.56
N VAL A 169 22.89 -18.01 -4.52
CA VAL A 169 23.59 -16.74 -4.27
C VAL A 169 22.54 -15.64 -4.26
N VAL A 170 22.24 -15.12 -3.07
CA VAL A 170 21.28 -14.02 -2.89
C VAL A 170 22.01 -12.69 -3.07
N PRO A 171 21.51 -11.77 -3.92
CA PRO A 171 22.08 -10.42 -4.05
C PRO A 171 21.96 -9.60 -2.76
N ASP A 172 22.84 -8.60 -2.58
CA ASP A 172 22.82 -7.69 -1.42
C ASP A 172 21.56 -6.81 -1.36
N THR A 173 20.89 -6.61 -2.49
CA THR A 173 19.63 -5.86 -2.58
C THR A 173 18.63 -6.64 -3.43
N LEU A 174 17.44 -6.79 -2.87
CA LEU A 174 16.27 -7.33 -3.52
C LEU A 174 15.32 -6.20 -3.86
N TYR A 175 14.71 -6.28 -5.04
CA TYR A 175 13.69 -5.36 -5.50
C TYR A 175 12.37 -6.12 -5.55
N ILE A 176 11.30 -5.51 -5.05
CA ILE A 176 9.95 -6.06 -5.14
C ILE A 176 9.17 -5.09 -6.04
N GLU A 177 8.97 -5.49 -7.29
CA GLU A 177 8.20 -4.77 -8.29
C GLU A 177 6.69 -5.04 -8.08
N VAL A 178 5.94 -4.01 -7.66
CA VAL A 178 4.53 -4.13 -7.27
C VAL A 178 3.62 -3.54 -8.35
N LEU A 179 2.71 -4.36 -8.88
CA LEU A 179 1.54 -3.88 -9.63
C LEU A 179 0.44 -3.50 -8.64
N VAL A 180 0.14 -2.21 -8.54
CA VAL A 180 -0.84 -1.67 -7.59
C VAL A 180 -2.20 -1.57 -8.26
N ILE A 181 -3.18 -2.33 -7.79
CA ILE A 181 -4.56 -2.32 -8.29
C ILE A 181 -5.44 -1.63 -7.25
N VAL A 182 -6.12 -0.55 -7.63
CA VAL A 182 -7.01 0.20 -6.72
C VAL A 182 -8.43 -0.26 -6.95
N ASP A 183 -9.22 -0.48 -5.88
CA ASP A 183 -10.67 -0.71 -6.01
C ASP A 183 -11.43 0.61 -6.25
N TYR A 184 -12.55 0.53 -6.98
CA TYR A 184 -13.33 1.71 -7.38
C TYR A 184 -13.79 2.57 -6.19
N PRO A 185 -14.34 2.04 -5.08
CA PRO A 185 -14.74 2.86 -3.94
C PRO A 185 -13.57 3.58 -3.26
N LEU A 186 -12.37 2.99 -3.26
CA LEU A 186 -11.17 3.65 -2.73
C LEU A 186 -10.74 4.80 -3.66
N LEU A 187 -10.80 4.58 -4.98
CA LEU A 187 -10.53 5.63 -5.97
C LEU A 187 -11.53 6.78 -5.85
N GLU A 188 -12.82 6.48 -5.74
CA GLU A 188 -13.89 7.48 -5.56
C GLU A 188 -13.67 8.30 -4.28
N ALA A 189 -13.38 7.63 -3.16
CA ALA A 189 -13.14 8.29 -1.88
C ALA A 189 -11.90 9.19 -1.86
N LYS A 190 -10.83 8.84 -2.60
CA LYS A 190 -9.64 9.70 -2.72
C LYS A 190 -9.79 10.79 -3.78
N GLY A 191 -10.52 10.49 -4.85
CA GLY A 191 -10.58 11.26 -6.08
C GLY A 191 -9.36 11.05 -6.98
N MET A 192 -9.60 11.08 -8.29
CA MET A 192 -8.58 10.95 -9.34
C MET A 192 -7.38 11.89 -9.16
N ASP A 193 -7.64 13.08 -8.64
CA ASP A 193 -6.66 14.15 -8.43
C ASP A 193 -5.66 13.89 -7.30
N ASN A 194 -5.99 12.99 -6.37
CA ASN A 194 -5.21 12.74 -5.16
C ASN A 194 -4.78 11.28 -5.00
N ILE A 195 -5.38 10.34 -5.74
CA ILE A 195 -5.10 8.91 -5.58
C ILE A 195 -3.62 8.58 -5.78
N ILE A 196 -2.94 9.19 -6.75
CA ILE A 196 -1.52 8.89 -6.98
C ILE A 196 -0.67 9.37 -5.80
N ASN A 197 -0.90 10.59 -5.29
CA ASN A 197 -0.19 11.10 -4.11
C ASN A 197 -0.48 10.23 -2.87
N TYR A 198 -1.70 9.73 -2.75
CA TYR A 198 -2.07 8.78 -1.71
C TYR A 198 -1.26 7.48 -1.83
N LEU A 199 -1.25 6.85 -3.00
CA LEU A 199 -0.54 5.60 -3.24
C LEU A 199 0.97 5.75 -3.03
N LEU A 200 1.57 6.85 -3.47
CA LEU A 200 3.01 7.07 -3.28
C LEU A 200 3.37 7.23 -1.81
N ALA A 201 2.57 7.98 -1.03
CA ALA A 201 2.77 8.06 0.41
C ALA A 201 2.53 6.72 1.12
N PHE A 202 1.59 5.91 0.63
CA PHE A 202 1.28 4.60 1.17
C PHE A 202 2.46 3.65 0.96
N TRP A 203 2.90 3.51 -0.29
CA TRP A 203 3.96 2.59 -0.68
C TRP A 203 5.34 3.02 -0.18
N ASN A 204 5.59 4.31 -0.01
CA ASN A 204 6.81 4.77 0.64
C ASN A 204 6.88 4.32 2.11
N GLN A 205 5.77 4.31 2.84
CA GLN A 205 5.77 3.79 4.20
C GLN A 205 5.95 2.27 4.26
N VAL A 206 5.35 1.54 3.31
CA VAL A 206 5.61 0.10 3.16
C VAL A 206 7.11 -0.12 2.93
N ASP A 207 7.72 0.61 2.00
CA ASP A 207 9.15 0.57 1.71
C ASP A 207 10.02 0.87 2.95
N LEU A 208 9.68 1.91 3.72
CA LEU A 208 10.37 2.26 4.96
C LEU A 208 10.38 1.12 6.00
N MET A 209 9.32 0.31 6.06
CA MET A 209 9.25 -0.86 6.94
C MET A 209 10.07 -2.04 6.41
N PHE A 210 10.11 -2.24 5.10
CA PHE A 210 10.96 -3.27 4.48
C PHE A 210 12.46 -2.92 4.55
N ARG A 211 12.83 -1.64 4.45
CA ARG A 211 14.23 -1.17 4.61
C ARG A 211 14.81 -1.35 6.01
N ARG A 212 14.01 -1.80 6.99
CA ARG A 212 14.51 -2.25 8.30
C ARG A 212 15.21 -3.61 8.23
N LEU A 213 15.06 -4.33 7.11
CA LEU A 213 15.83 -5.53 6.78
C LEU A 213 17.15 -5.11 6.14
N ASP A 214 18.28 -5.57 6.68
CA ASP A 214 19.62 -5.13 6.28
C ASP A 214 20.45 -6.19 5.53
N ARG A 215 19.99 -7.46 5.50
CA ARG A 215 20.70 -8.60 4.92
C ARG A 215 19.74 -9.66 4.34
N PRO A 216 19.40 -9.58 3.04
CA PRO A 216 19.70 -8.48 2.12
C PRO A 216 18.84 -7.24 2.39
N LEU A 217 19.17 -6.12 1.73
CA LEU A 217 18.29 -4.95 1.69
C LEU A 217 17.07 -5.24 0.81
N TYR A 218 15.88 -4.82 1.24
CA TYR A 218 14.66 -4.91 0.45
C TYR A 218 14.22 -3.51 0.02
N LYS A 219 13.90 -3.36 -1.28
CA LYS A 219 13.38 -2.11 -1.85
C LYS A 219 12.09 -2.38 -2.60
N ILE A 220 11.05 -1.62 -2.28
CA ILE A 220 9.79 -1.65 -3.01
C ILE A 220 9.89 -0.71 -4.21
N ASN A 221 9.40 -1.17 -5.36
CA ASN A 221 9.21 -0.35 -6.56
C ASN A 221 7.79 -0.54 -7.08
N ILE A 222 7.16 0.55 -7.51
CA ILE A 222 5.85 0.50 -8.17
C ILE A 222 6.09 0.23 -9.66
N ALA A 223 5.76 -0.98 -10.09
CA ALA A 223 5.85 -1.42 -11.48
C ALA A 223 4.74 -0.82 -12.35
N GLY A 224 3.58 -0.55 -11.76
CA GLY A 224 2.46 0.09 -12.43
C GLY A 224 1.28 0.32 -11.49
N ILE A 225 0.40 1.24 -11.86
CA ILE A 225 -0.82 1.56 -11.11
C ILE A 225 -2.03 1.32 -12.00
N VAL A 226 -3.01 0.56 -11.51
CA VAL A 226 -4.26 0.23 -12.21
C VAL A 226 -5.42 0.92 -11.50
N LEU A 227 -6.09 1.82 -12.21
CA LEU A 227 -7.20 2.65 -11.73
C LEU A 227 -8.51 2.29 -12.45
N PRO A 228 -9.48 1.67 -11.77
CA PRO A 228 -10.78 1.34 -12.37
C PRO A 228 -11.67 2.58 -12.44
N LEU A 229 -12.09 2.96 -13.64
CA LEU A 229 -13.04 4.06 -13.87
C LEU A 229 -14.50 3.60 -13.90
N ASP A 230 -14.73 2.29 -13.86
CA ASP A 230 -16.03 1.64 -13.82
C ASP A 230 -16.06 0.77 -12.57
N ASN A 231 -17.15 0.82 -11.81
CA ASN A 231 -17.25 0.12 -10.54
C ASN A 231 -17.19 -1.40 -10.72
N GLU A 232 -17.60 -1.95 -11.86
CA GLU A 232 -17.68 -3.39 -12.11
C GLU A 232 -16.53 -3.96 -12.95
N VAL A 233 -15.57 -3.14 -13.39
CA VAL A 233 -14.44 -3.60 -14.23
C VAL A 233 -13.55 -4.62 -13.51
N LEU A 234 -13.42 -4.48 -12.19
CA LEU A 234 -12.80 -5.47 -11.32
C LEU A 234 -13.82 -6.56 -10.99
N GLU A 235 -14.11 -7.42 -11.97
CA GLU A 235 -15.16 -8.45 -11.91
C GLU A 235 -15.11 -9.32 -10.64
N TYR A 236 -13.92 -9.52 -10.06
CA TYR A 236 -13.72 -10.35 -8.87
C TYR A 236 -14.35 -9.80 -7.59
N PHE A 237 -14.72 -8.51 -7.55
CA PHE A 237 -15.55 -7.96 -6.46
C PHE A 237 -17.06 -8.23 -6.64
N TYR A 238 -17.48 -8.62 -7.84
CA TYR A 238 -18.89 -8.74 -8.25
C TYR A 238 -19.29 -10.15 -8.69
N LYS A 239 -18.33 -11.07 -8.81
CA LYS A 239 -18.61 -12.49 -9.01
C LYS A 239 -19.21 -13.06 -7.74
N ASP A 240 -20.53 -13.20 -7.73
CA ASP A 240 -21.24 -13.95 -6.70
C ASP A 240 -20.95 -15.45 -6.91
N PRO A 241 -20.37 -16.17 -5.94
CA PRO A 241 -20.21 -17.61 -6.05
C PRO A 241 -21.57 -18.28 -5.89
N ILE A 242 -22.26 -18.49 -7.01
CA ILE A 242 -23.35 -19.47 -7.23
C ILE A 242 -24.62 -19.23 -6.38
N GLU A 243 -25.77 -19.12 -7.05
CA GLU A 243 -27.11 -19.20 -6.45
C GLU A 243 -27.27 -20.49 -5.61
N GLY A 244 -27.12 -20.38 -4.29
CA GLY A 244 -27.42 -21.47 -3.37
C GLY A 244 -27.63 -20.94 -1.95
N TRP A 245 -28.78 -21.25 -1.37
CA TRP A 245 -29.17 -20.88 -0.01
C TRP A 245 -28.43 -21.72 1.04
N VAL A 246 -27.15 -21.41 1.31
CA VAL A 246 -26.47 -21.79 2.55
C VAL A 246 -25.54 -20.64 2.93
N TYR A 247 -25.65 -20.12 4.15
CA TYR A 247 -24.94 -18.97 4.72
C TYR A 247 -23.55 -18.67 4.11
N ARG A 248 -23.52 -17.78 3.12
CA ARG A 248 -22.32 -17.27 2.43
C ARG A 248 -21.50 -16.37 3.34
N THR A 249 -20.42 -16.89 3.89
CA THR A 249 -19.37 -16.06 4.51
C THR A 249 -18.04 -16.28 3.79
N LEU A 250 -17.97 -15.86 2.53
CA LEU A 250 -16.71 -15.82 1.80
C LEU A 250 -16.55 -14.43 1.19
N LYS A 251 -15.63 -13.61 1.71
CA LYS A 251 -15.30 -12.33 1.06
C LYS A 251 -13.82 -12.26 0.68
N TYR A 252 -12.85 -12.27 1.60
CA TYR A 252 -11.46 -12.04 1.18
C TYR A 252 -10.78 -13.20 0.45
N ARG A 253 -11.01 -14.45 0.88
CA ARG A 253 -10.48 -15.65 0.20
C ARG A 253 -10.96 -15.76 -1.25
N ASP A 254 -12.22 -15.37 -1.48
CA ASP A 254 -12.82 -15.40 -2.81
C ASP A 254 -12.30 -14.25 -3.65
N TYR A 255 -12.17 -13.04 -3.09
CA TYR A 255 -11.52 -11.92 -3.77
C TYR A 255 -10.08 -12.26 -4.18
N LEU A 256 -9.30 -12.91 -3.32
CA LEU A 256 -7.96 -13.39 -3.65
C LEU A 256 -7.99 -14.39 -4.82
N SER A 257 -8.83 -15.42 -4.72
CA SER A 257 -8.91 -16.48 -5.73
C SER A 257 -9.43 -15.97 -7.09
N PHE A 258 -10.40 -15.05 -7.07
CA PHE A 258 -10.98 -14.47 -8.27
C PHE A 258 -10.09 -13.40 -8.89
N SER A 259 -9.41 -12.58 -8.09
CA SER A 259 -8.42 -11.61 -8.58
C SER A 259 -7.23 -12.33 -9.21
N ALA A 260 -6.77 -13.45 -8.63
CA ALA A 260 -5.71 -14.29 -9.21
C ALA A 260 -6.06 -14.81 -10.61
N LYS A 261 -7.31 -15.26 -10.82
CA LYS A 261 -7.80 -15.70 -12.14
C LYS A 261 -8.05 -14.55 -13.10
N TRP A 262 -8.56 -13.43 -12.60
CA TRP A 262 -8.79 -12.22 -13.40
C TRP A 262 -7.46 -11.70 -13.95
N LEU A 263 -6.44 -11.56 -13.10
CA LEU A 263 -5.13 -11.06 -13.53
C LEU A 263 -4.45 -12.01 -14.52
N TYR A 264 -4.63 -13.33 -14.38
CA TYR A 264 -4.16 -14.29 -15.39
C TYR A 264 -4.84 -14.06 -16.75
N LYS A 265 -6.15 -13.78 -16.76
CA LYS A 265 -6.91 -13.47 -17.99
C LYS A 265 -6.46 -12.15 -18.62
N GLU A 266 -6.01 -11.20 -17.81
CA GLU A 266 -5.56 -9.87 -18.24
C GLU A 266 -4.05 -9.80 -18.57
N GLN A 267 -3.39 -10.95 -18.75
CA GLN A 267 -1.95 -11.03 -19.03
C GLN A 267 -1.49 -10.24 -20.26
N GLN A 268 -2.38 -9.97 -21.24
CA GLN A 268 -2.05 -9.11 -22.38
C GLN A 268 -1.83 -7.65 -21.98
N ASN A 269 -2.52 -7.18 -20.92
CA ASN A 269 -2.40 -5.83 -20.40
C ASN A 269 -1.24 -5.74 -19.39
N TRP A 270 -1.04 -6.79 -18.59
CA TRP A 270 0.04 -6.86 -17.60
C TRP A 270 0.76 -8.22 -17.68
N PRO A 271 1.82 -8.32 -18.52
CA PRO A 271 2.62 -9.53 -18.66
C PRO A 271 3.17 -10.03 -17.32
N PHE A 272 3.31 -11.34 -17.16
CA PHE A 272 3.71 -11.94 -15.88
C PHE A 272 5.11 -11.54 -15.41
N ASP A 273 6.00 -11.08 -16.28
CA ASP A 273 7.36 -10.62 -15.97
C ASP A 273 7.47 -9.08 -15.84
N SER A 274 6.33 -8.38 -15.81
CA SER A 274 6.26 -6.93 -15.62
C SER A 274 6.12 -6.51 -14.15
N TYR A 275 5.92 -7.46 -13.24
CA TYR A 275 5.81 -7.26 -11.79
C TYR A 275 6.14 -8.54 -11.03
N ASP A 276 6.61 -8.42 -9.79
CA ASP A 276 6.92 -9.53 -8.89
C ASP A 276 5.73 -9.95 -8.03
N ILE A 277 4.89 -8.96 -7.68
CA ILE A 277 3.63 -9.15 -6.96
C ILE A 277 2.56 -8.19 -7.49
N ALA A 278 1.29 -8.60 -7.39
CA ALA A 278 0.15 -7.73 -7.60
C ALA A 278 -0.58 -7.49 -6.28
N VAL A 279 -1.01 -6.26 -6.03
CA VAL A 279 -1.62 -5.90 -4.75
C VAL A 279 -2.89 -5.10 -5.02
N THR A 280 -4.03 -5.65 -4.62
CA THR A 280 -5.32 -4.94 -4.67
C THR A 280 -5.57 -4.18 -3.36
N LEU A 281 -5.69 -2.86 -3.43
CA LEU A 281 -6.12 -2.01 -2.31
C LEU A 281 -7.62 -1.74 -2.39
N THR A 282 -8.37 -2.08 -1.34
CA THR A 282 -9.83 -1.92 -1.30
C THR A 282 -10.30 -1.32 0.01
N SER A 283 -11.32 -0.45 -0.05
CA SER A 283 -12.01 0.04 1.14
C SER A 283 -13.18 -0.85 1.58
N ARG A 284 -13.40 -2.00 0.93
CA ARG A 284 -14.45 -2.95 1.28
C ARG A 284 -14.02 -3.82 2.45
N GLU A 285 -14.85 -3.89 3.49
CA GLU A 285 -14.56 -4.67 4.69
C GLU A 285 -14.98 -6.15 4.52
N ASP A 286 -14.19 -7.07 5.08
CA ASP A 286 -14.60 -8.46 5.30
C ASP A 286 -15.63 -8.48 6.45
N PRO A 287 -16.87 -8.99 6.24
CA PRO A 287 -17.89 -9.04 7.27
C PRO A 287 -17.39 -9.81 8.47
N ILE A 288 -17.60 -9.21 9.63
CA ILE A 288 -17.24 -9.76 10.93
C ILE A 288 -17.99 -11.08 11.14
N LYS A 289 -17.25 -12.19 11.21
CA LYS A 289 -17.81 -13.49 11.58
C LYS A 289 -17.83 -13.62 13.09
N TRP A 290 -18.97 -14.03 13.64
CA TRP A 290 -19.03 -14.50 15.01
C TRP A 290 -18.49 -15.93 15.09
N THR A 291 -17.50 -16.17 15.95
CA THR A 291 -16.99 -17.50 16.28
C THR A 291 -17.06 -17.71 17.80
N PRO A 292 -17.05 -18.96 18.31
CA PRO A 292 -16.95 -19.21 19.75
C PRO A 292 -15.71 -18.56 20.41
N GLN A 293 -14.70 -18.20 19.61
CA GLN A 293 -13.48 -17.51 20.02
C GLN A 293 -13.53 -15.98 19.83
N GLY A 294 -14.69 -15.42 19.47
CA GLY A 294 -14.89 -13.98 19.25
C GLY A 294 -15.22 -13.59 17.82
N TYR A 295 -15.27 -12.28 17.59
CA TYR A 295 -15.50 -11.67 16.28
C TYR A 295 -14.22 -11.72 15.43
N LYS A 296 -14.30 -12.23 14.20
CA LYS A 296 -13.17 -12.30 13.26
C LYS A 296 -13.52 -11.59 11.94
N SER A 297 -12.76 -10.57 11.59
CA SER A 297 -12.66 -10.01 10.24
C SER A 297 -11.20 -10.00 9.79
N SER A 298 -10.96 -10.16 8.49
CA SER A 298 -9.62 -10.04 7.91
C SER A 298 -9.38 -8.63 7.40
N ALA A 299 -8.24 -8.04 7.73
CA ALA A 299 -7.82 -6.75 7.15
C ALA A 299 -7.06 -6.92 5.83
N GLY A 300 -6.50 -8.09 5.55
CA GLY A 300 -5.83 -8.41 4.29
C GLY A 300 -5.91 -9.91 4.00
N ILE A 301 -5.40 -10.35 2.84
CA ILE A 301 -5.11 -11.75 2.53
C ILE A 301 -4.09 -11.88 1.40
N SER A 302 -3.24 -12.88 1.49
CA SER A 302 -2.23 -13.22 0.50
C SER A 302 -1.92 -14.72 0.51
N TYR A 303 -1.15 -15.18 -0.48
CA TYR A 303 -0.60 -16.53 -0.46
C TYR A 303 0.78 -16.55 0.23
N LEU A 304 1.12 -17.66 0.89
CA LEU A 304 2.42 -17.81 1.56
C LEU A 304 3.51 -18.29 0.61
N GLY A 305 4.58 -17.51 0.48
CA GLY A 305 5.78 -17.87 -0.26
C GLY A 305 5.56 -18.00 -1.77
N GLN A 306 4.56 -17.31 -2.32
CA GLN A 306 4.17 -17.40 -3.73
C GLN A 306 4.69 -16.23 -4.57
N VAL A 307 5.65 -15.43 -4.08
CA VAL A 307 6.32 -14.43 -4.92
C VAL A 307 6.87 -15.08 -6.21
N CYS A 308 6.81 -14.34 -7.32
CA CYS A 308 7.16 -14.85 -8.66
C CYS A 308 6.29 -16.00 -9.21
N GLN A 309 5.31 -16.55 -8.47
CA GLN A 309 4.63 -17.78 -8.88
C GLN A 309 3.41 -17.54 -9.78
N VAL A 310 3.39 -18.28 -10.90
CA VAL A 310 2.28 -18.33 -11.86
C VAL A 310 1.89 -19.79 -12.05
N ASN A 311 0.61 -20.10 -11.87
CA ASN A 311 0.08 -21.44 -12.04
C ASN A 311 -0.69 -21.54 -13.36
N HIS A 312 0.00 -22.04 -14.39
CA HIS A 312 -0.59 -22.19 -15.73
C HIS A 312 -1.67 -23.29 -15.80
N TYR A 313 -1.60 -24.29 -14.92
CA TYR A 313 -2.60 -25.37 -14.88
C TYR A 313 -3.95 -24.84 -14.38
N SER A 314 -3.95 -24.12 -13.26
CA SER A 314 -5.17 -23.51 -12.70
C SER A 314 -5.52 -22.16 -13.34
N ARG A 315 -4.65 -21.64 -14.22
CA ARG A 315 -4.75 -20.32 -14.86
C ARG A 315 -4.89 -19.21 -13.83
N SER A 316 -3.94 -19.15 -12.90
CA SER A 316 -4.00 -18.32 -11.70
C SER A 316 -2.66 -17.65 -11.39
N ILE A 317 -2.69 -16.39 -10.95
CA ILE A 317 -1.53 -15.64 -10.46
C ILE A 317 -1.48 -15.75 -8.93
N GLU A 318 -0.57 -16.54 -8.38
CA GLU A 318 -0.49 -16.80 -6.93
C GLU A 318 0.36 -15.74 -6.19
N LYS A 319 1.10 -14.90 -6.93
CA LYS A 319 1.82 -13.72 -6.43
C LYS A 319 0.92 -12.49 -6.21
N ILE A 320 -0.18 -12.65 -5.47
CA ILE A 320 -1.18 -11.59 -5.27
C ILE A 320 -1.58 -11.43 -3.80
N ALA A 321 -1.93 -10.19 -3.42
CA ALA A 321 -2.55 -9.86 -2.13
C ALA A 321 -3.76 -8.93 -2.32
N VAL A 322 -4.71 -9.00 -1.38
CA VAL A 322 -5.84 -8.07 -1.25
C VAL A 322 -5.76 -7.42 0.13
N ILE A 323 -5.79 -6.10 0.19
CA ILE A 323 -5.57 -5.33 1.42
C ILE A 323 -6.71 -4.36 1.63
N ASN A 324 -7.27 -4.38 2.83
CA ASN A 324 -8.20 -3.37 3.30
C ASN A 324 -7.45 -2.07 3.61
N ASP A 325 -7.95 -0.99 3.06
CA ASP A 325 -7.52 0.34 3.38
C ASP A 325 -8.70 1.30 3.35
N ASN A 326 -8.93 2.01 4.46
CA ASN A 326 -10.03 2.95 4.60
C ASN A 326 -9.75 4.30 3.90
N GLY A 327 -8.68 4.41 3.13
CA GLY A 327 -8.23 5.65 2.51
C GLY A 327 -7.43 6.58 3.42
N PHE A 328 -7.15 6.20 4.67
CA PHE A 328 -6.37 7.02 5.60
C PHE A 328 -5.08 6.32 6.05
N PHE A 329 -4.48 5.52 5.16
CA PHE A 329 -3.25 4.75 5.33
C PHE A 329 -3.37 3.60 6.35
N SER A 330 -4.58 3.14 6.59
CA SER A 330 -4.81 2.07 7.54
C SER A 330 -4.33 0.71 7.04
N GLY A 331 -4.25 0.55 5.72
CA GLY A 331 -3.74 -0.64 5.07
C GLY A 331 -2.21 -0.74 5.04
N VAL A 332 -1.45 0.28 5.47
CA VAL A 332 0.03 0.23 5.44
C VAL A 332 0.60 -0.95 6.24
N PRO A 333 0.28 -1.14 7.54
CA PRO A 333 0.77 -2.29 8.29
C PRO A 333 0.27 -3.62 7.73
N VAL A 334 -0.96 -3.64 7.17
CA VAL A 334 -1.53 -4.82 6.52
C VAL A 334 -0.76 -5.17 5.25
N ALA A 335 -0.40 -4.19 4.42
CA ALA A 335 0.39 -4.39 3.22
C ALA A 335 1.75 -5.00 3.53
N VAL A 336 2.42 -4.49 4.57
CA VAL A 336 3.70 -5.03 5.03
C VAL A 336 3.54 -6.48 5.48
N HIS A 337 2.48 -6.78 6.22
CA HIS A 337 2.14 -8.13 6.65
C HIS A 337 1.91 -9.10 5.48
N GLU A 338 1.04 -8.72 4.53
CA GLU A 338 0.72 -9.55 3.35
C GLU A 338 1.92 -9.78 2.43
N ILE A 339 2.74 -8.75 2.23
CA ILE A 339 3.96 -8.91 1.44
C ILE A 339 4.95 -9.80 2.19
N GLY A 340 5.03 -9.69 3.52
CA GLY A 340 5.77 -10.61 4.38
C GLY A 340 5.39 -12.06 4.14
N HIS A 341 4.09 -12.37 4.06
CA HIS A 341 3.60 -13.69 3.67
C HIS A 341 4.01 -14.08 2.25
N LEU A 342 3.87 -13.21 1.26
CA LEU A 342 4.28 -13.50 -0.13
C LEU A 342 5.77 -13.88 -0.23
N ILE A 343 6.62 -13.27 0.59
CA ILE A 343 8.06 -13.59 0.69
C ILE A 343 8.41 -14.57 1.82
N GLY A 344 7.42 -15.33 2.30
CA GLY A 344 7.62 -16.57 3.05
C GLY A 344 7.56 -16.47 4.58
N ALA A 345 7.31 -15.30 5.17
CA ALA A 345 7.10 -15.19 6.62
C ALA A 345 5.76 -15.78 7.04
N GLN A 346 5.77 -16.57 8.11
CA GLN A 346 4.55 -17.04 8.79
C GLN A 346 4.23 -16.14 9.98
N HIS A 347 3.02 -16.30 10.54
CA HIS A 347 2.64 -15.60 11.75
C HIS A 347 3.60 -15.85 12.93
N ASP A 348 3.77 -14.82 13.77
CA ASP A 348 4.56 -14.84 15.00
C ASP A 348 3.84 -15.53 16.17
N ASN A 349 3.21 -16.69 15.91
CA ASN A 349 2.47 -17.46 16.88
C ASN A 349 3.17 -18.78 17.24
N ARG A 350 4.51 -18.77 17.23
CA ARG A 350 5.37 -19.95 17.43
C ARG A 350 6.64 -19.59 18.19
N TYR A 351 7.05 -20.47 19.10
CA TYR A 351 8.26 -20.25 19.91
C TYR A 351 9.50 -19.95 19.03
N PRO A 352 10.32 -18.93 19.37
CA PRO A 352 10.21 -18.06 20.55
C PRO A 352 9.33 -16.81 20.36
N CYS A 353 8.70 -16.59 19.21
CA CYS A 353 7.90 -15.39 18.93
C CYS A 353 6.42 -15.57 19.31
N SER A 354 5.86 -14.56 19.98
CA SER A 354 4.45 -14.58 20.40
C SER A 354 3.67 -13.46 19.74
N ASP A 355 2.39 -13.71 19.43
CA ASP A 355 1.46 -12.67 18.98
C ASP A 355 1.32 -11.53 20.00
N ALA A 356 1.61 -11.79 21.28
CA ALA A 356 1.61 -10.79 22.33
C ALA A 356 2.72 -9.74 22.16
N ASP A 357 3.82 -10.08 21.48
CA ASP A 357 4.93 -9.17 21.23
C ASP A 357 4.54 -8.04 20.26
N GLY A 358 3.55 -8.30 19.38
CA GLY A 358 2.99 -7.32 18.45
C GLY A 358 3.95 -6.87 17.37
N TYR A 359 4.80 -7.76 16.86
CA TYR A 359 5.61 -7.53 15.66
C TYR A 359 4.73 -7.48 14.40
N LEU A 360 5.30 -7.06 13.26
CA LEU A 360 4.60 -6.93 11.98
C LEU A 360 3.87 -8.21 11.55
N MET A 361 4.39 -9.39 11.91
CA MET A 361 3.80 -10.69 11.55
C MET A 361 2.96 -11.32 12.68
N SER A 362 2.62 -10.59 13.74
CA SER A 362 1.63 -11.07 14.72
C SER A 362 0.29 -11.30 14.04
N SER A 363 -0.38 -12.42 14.34
CA SER A 363 -1.67 -12.80 13.75
C SER A 363 -2.85 -11.91 14.18
N VAL A 364 -2.59 -11.02 15.13
CA VAL A 364 -3.52 -9.99 15.60
C VAL A 364 -2.78 -8.65 15.64
N LEU A 365 -3.40 -7.60 15.09
CA LEU A 365 -2.86 -6.25 15.20
C LEU A 365 -2.87 -5.80 16.67
N ARG A 366 -1.67 -5.63 17.24
CA ARG A 366 -1.49 -5.10 18.60
C ARG A 366 -0.75 -3.77 18.57
N SER A 367 -1.17 -2.86 19.44
CA SER A 367 -0.52 -1.57 19.61
C SER A 367 0.66 -1.66 20.59
N THR A 368 1.70 -2.41 20.23
CA THR A 368 2.95 -2.51 21.01
C THR A 368 4.03 -1.59 20.42
N SER A 369 5.18 -1.48 21.10
CA SER A 369 6.36 -0.78 20.58
C SER A 369 7.04 -1.51 19.41
N ASN A 370 6.62 -2.75 19.11
CA ASN A 370 7.15 -3.57 18.03
C ASN A 370 6.29 -3.58 16.77
N ARG A 371 5.17 -2.85 16.74
CA ARG A 371 4.19 -2.81 15.64
C ARG A 371 4.74 -2.40 14.26
N PHE A 372 5.98 -1.91 14.19
CA PHE A 372 6.69 -1.54 12.96
C PHE A 372 8.03 -2.28 12.82
N LYS A 373 8.20 -3.43 13.49
CA LYS A 373 9.42 -4.23 13.49
C LYS A 373 9.12 -5.66 13.05
N TRP A 374 10.10 -6.26 12.40
CA TRP A 374 10.11 -7.69 12.10
C TRP A 374 10.59 -8.48 13.32
N SER A 375 9.98 -9.63 13.59
CA SER A 375 10.41 -10.52 14.66
C SER A 375 11.65 -11.33 14.24
N PRO A 376 12.42 -11.90 15.19
CA PRO A 376 13.48 -12.86 14.86
C PRO A 376 12.97 -14.07 14.06
N CYS A 377 11.72 -14.50 14.28
CA CYS A 377 11.12 -15.61 13.55
C CYS A 377 10.82 -15.23 12.10
N SER A 378 10.31 -14.02 11.85
CA SER A 378 10.13 -13.46 10.51
C SER A 378 11.47 -13.39 9.76
N LEU A 379 12.53 -12.91 10.42
CA LEU A 379 13.87 -12.86 9.82
C LEU A 379 14.39 -14.25 9.43
N ASN A 380 14.10 -15.27 10.24
CA ASN A 380 14.48 -16.64 9.92
C ASN A 380 13.67 -17.21 8.75
N ASP A 381 12.37 -16.89 8.69
CA ASP A 381 11.52 -17.29 7.57
C ASP A 381 11.99 -16.66 6.27
N PHE A 382 12.35 -15.37 6.25
CA PHE A 382 12.89 -14.74 5.05
C PHE A 382 14.18 -15.41 4.58
N LYS A 383 15.09 -15.74 5.49
CA LYS A 383 16.32 -16.49 5.15
C LYS A 383 16.01 -17.86 4.54
N SER A 384 15.09 -18.60 5.17
CA SER A 384 14.63 -19.90 4.67
C SER A 384 13.94 -19.77 3.31
N PHE A 385 13.13 -18.73 3.12
CA PHE A 385 12.48 -18.43 1.86
C PHE A 385 13.48 -18.16 0.75
N LEU A 386 14.50 -17.34 0.99
CA LEU A 386 15.52 -17.02 -0.03
C LEU A 386 16.28 -18.25 -0.54
N SER A 387 16.35 -19.34 0.23
CA SER A 387 16.93 -20.62 -0.23
C SER A 387 16.14 -21.31 -1.34
N SER A 388 14.91 -20.85 -1.63
CA SER A 388 14.11 -21.33 -2.76
C SER A 388 14.37 -20.57 -4.07
N ASP A 389 15.37 -19.68 -4.09
CA ASP A 389 15.83 -18.96 -5.29
C ASP A 389 14.71 -18.11 -5.97
N PRO A 390 14.09 -17.13 -5.26
CA PRO A 390 13.05 -16.27 -5.82
C PRO A 390 13.65 -15.24 -6.81
N ARG A 391 14.07 -15.70 -7.99
CA ARG A 391 14.88 -14.91 -8.95
C ARG A 391 14.22 -13.64 -9.49
N CYS A 392 12.90 -13.52 -9.47
CA CYS A 392 12.24 -12.28 -9.91
C CYS A 392 12.61 -11.09 -9.01
N LEU A 393 12.99 -11.34 -7.75
CA LEU A 393 13.40 -10.27 -6.83
C LEU A 393 14.83 -9.77 -7.08
N TYR A 394 15.58 -10.39 -7.98
CA TYR A 394 17.02 -10.14 -8.16
C TYR A 394 17.31 -9.11 -9.24
N ASN A 395 16.35 -8.84 -10.14
CA ASN A 395 16.52 -7.81 -11.16
C ASN A 395 16.22 -6.42 -10.61
N ARG A 396 16.93 -5.43 -11.15
CA ARG A 396 16.58 -4.03 -10.90
C ARG A 396 15.29 -3.69 -11.66
N PRO A 397 14.45 -2.78 -11.12
CA PRO A 397 13.23 -2.40 -11.78
C PRO A 397 13.47 -1.71 -13.13
N LYS A 398 12.64 -2.06 -14.11
CA LYS A 398 12.80 -1.60 -15.51
C LYS A 398 12.62 -0.09 -15.66
N ASN A 399 11.85 0.53 -14.76
CA ASN A 399 11.54 1.96 -14.75
C ASN A 399 12.61 2.82 -14.03
N MET A 400 13.65 2.22 -13.46
CA MET A 400 14.80 2.98 -12.97
C MET A 400 15.76 3.27 -14.14
N LYS A 401 15.69 4.48 -14.71
CA LYS A 401 16.74 4.98 -15.60
C LYS A 401 18.01 5.32 -14.79
N LEU A 402 19.18 5.02 -15.37
CA LEU A 402 20.52 5.19 -14.78
C LEU A 402 20.89 6.65 -14.50
#